data_AF-A0A9E9C2V7-F1
#
_entry.id   AF-A0A9E9C2V7-F1
#
_cell.length_a   1.000
_cell.length_b   1.000
_cell.length_c   1.000
_cell.angle_alpha   90.00
_cell.angle_beta   90.00
_cell.angle_gamma   90.00
#
_symmetry.space_group_name_H-M   'P 1'
#
loop_
_entity.id
_entity.type
_entity.pdbx_description
1 polymer ?
#
loop_
_entity_poly.entity_id
_entity_poly.type
_entity_poly.pdbx_seq_one_letter_code
_entity_poly.pdbx_strand_id
1 'polypeptide(L)'
;MGLFFDLLSAINNPSQQATVSQLETITNSIDRVTTAQGFDASKTQSLLSALGNAMRPALAQQQDKLGNRQLEDLLARAGTNTNATAFQAIFPPQLQQQIAQGVSQRTGVSPNILQGILPTLIPSVLGLLNMGANKPGSIGGNPLLSSFLAGDRRGNTDLGDVFKFAHRFLNGSPAR
;
A
#
# COMPACT_ATOMS: atom_id res chain seq x y z
N MET A 1 -7.43 7.06 -14.59
CA MET A 1 -6.06 6.52 -14.74
C MET A 1 -5.82 5.52 -13.61
N GLY A 2 -4.88 4.59 -13.75
CA GLY A 2 -4.70 3.50 -12.75
C GLY A 2 -3.66 3.86 -11.71
N LEU A 3 -3.75 3.29 -10.49
CA LEU A 3 -2.81 3.57 -9.41
C LEU A 3 -1.34 3.38 -9.80
N PHE A 4 -1.04 2.38 -10.63
CA PHE A 4 0.32 2.16 -11.10
C PHE A 4 0.81 3.28 -12.03
N PHE A 5 -0.07 3.84 -12.86
CA PHE A 5 0.29 4.98 -13.69
C PHE A 5 0.55 6.23 -12.85
N ASP A 6 -0.25 6.44 -11.80
CA ASP A 6 -0.03 7.53 -10.84
C ASP A 6 1.30 7.33 -10.10
N LEU A 7 1.70 6.09 -9.83
CA LEU A 7 2.99 5.75 -9.23
C LEU A 7 4.16 6.07 -10.18
N LEU A 8 4.04 5.71 -11.46
CA LEU A 8 5.05 6.08 -12.46
C LEU A 8 5.13 7.60 -12.62
N SER A 9 3.98 8.28 -12.61
CA SER A 9 3.93 9.75 -12.65
C SER A 9 4.60 10.35 -11.42
N ALA A 10 4.41 9.74 -10.24
CA ALA A 10 5.05 10.14 -9.00
C ALA A 10 6.57 10.01 -9.06
N ILE A 11 7.07 8.88 -9.55
CA ILE A 11 8.50 8.63 -9.69
C ILE A 11 9.15 9.63 -10.67
N ASN A 12 8.44 9.99 -11.74
CA ASN A 12 8.91 10.97 -12.71
C ASN A 12 8.69 12.44 -12.29
N ASN A 13 8.03 12.69 -11.15
CA ASN A 13 7.73 14.04 -10.68
C ASN A 13 8.78 14.49 -9.64
N PRO A 14 9.58 15.53 -9.92
CA PRO A 14 10.61 16.00 -8.99
C PRO A 14 10.03 16.53 -7.67
N SER A 15 8.77 16.96 -7.64
CA SER A 15 8.08 17.45 -6.45
C SER A 15 7.56 16.33 -5.53
N GLN A 16 7.55 15.07 -5.98
CA GLN A 16 7.10 13.93 -5.19
C GLN A 16 8.26 13.12 -4.60
N GLN A 17 7.99 12.39 -3.52
CA GLN A 17 9.00 11.63 -2.78
C GLN A 17 9.31 10.26 -3.40
N ALA A 18 8.47 9.78 -4.33
CA ALA A 18 8.61 8.50 -4.99
C ALA A 18 9.96 8.32 -5.67
N THR A 19 10.59 7.18 -5.45
CA THR A 19 11.79 6.74 -6.18
C THR A 19 11.68 5.28 -6.58
N VAL A 20 12.41 4.89 -7.63
CA VAL A 20 12.49 3.47 -8.04
C VAL A 20 13.06 2.59 -6.92
N SER A 21 14.06 3.07 -6.18
CA SER A 21 14.67 2.34 -5.06
C SER A 21 13.68 2.09 -3.91
N GLN A 22 12.79 3.05 -3.61
CA GLN A 22 11.71 2.84 -2.63
C GLN A 22 10.72 1.78 -3.13
N LEU A 23 10.33 1.83 -4.40
CA LEU A 23 9.43 0.83 -5.00
C LEU A 23 10.03 -0.57 -4.91
N GLU A 24 11.32 -0.70 -5.23
CA GLU A 24 12.07 -1.95 -5.12
C GLU A 24 12.11 -2.46 -3.68
N THR A 25 12.42 -1.59 -2.72
CA THR A 25 12.44 -1.94 -1.29
C THR A 25 11.09 -2.46 -0.81
N ILE A 26 10.00 -1.79 -1.19
CA ILE A 26 8.64 -2.19 -0.83
C ILE A 26 8.28 -3.54 -1.47
N THR A 27 8.56 -3.69 -2.78
CA THR A 27 8.26 -4.91 -3.54
C THR A 27 9.01 -6.10 -2.93
N ASN A 28 10.31 -5.95 -2.69
CA ASN A 28 11.14 -6.97 -2.06
C ASN A 28 10.68 -7.31 -0.64
N SER A 29 10.20 -6.34 0.14
CA SER A 29 9.69 -6.61 1.49
C SER A 29 8.41 -7.45 1.46
N ILE A 30 7.52 -7.19 0.49
CA ILE A 30 6.32 -7.99 0.27
C ILE A 30 6.71 -9.39 -0.18
N ASP A 31 7.58 -9.50 -1.18
CA ASP A 31 8.02 -10.80 -1.72
C ASP A 31 8.65 -11.68 -0.64
N ARG A 32 9.55 -11.13 0.19
CA ARG A 32 10.19 -11.89 1.28
C ARG A 32 9.16 -12.48 2.24
N VAL A 33 8.15 -11.70 2.64
CA VAL A 33 7.16 -12.20 3.61
C VAL A 33 6.19 -13.20 2.98
N THR A 34 5.80 -13.00 1.71
CA THR A 34 4.86 -13.90 1.04
C THR A 34 5.53 -15.20 0.58
N THR A 35 6.76 -15.14 0.09
CA THR A 35 7.53 -16.34 -0.29
C THR A 35 7.90 -17.18 0.93
N ALA A 36 8.16 -16.57 2.09
CA ALA A 36 8.36 -17.28 3.35
C ALA A 36 7.12 -18.10 3.78
N GLN A 37 5.92 -17.72 3.33
CA GLN A 37 4.68 -18.46 3.54
C GLN A 37 4.35 -19.43 2.39
N GLY A 38 5.22 -19.56 1.38
CA GLY A 38 5.01 -20.41 0.22
C GLY A 38 3.96 -19.87 -0.76
N PHE A 39 3.69 -18.56 -0.78
CA PHE A 39 2.75 -17.96 -1.72
C PHE A 39 3.41 -17.75 -3.09
N ASP A 40 2.69 -18.13 -4.14
CA ASP A 40 3.04 -17.78 -5.51
C ASP A 40 2.60 -16.35 -5.86
N ALA A 41 3.03 -15.84 -7.02
CA ALA A 41 2.71 -14.49 -7.48
C ALA A 41 1.20 -14.22 -7.60
N SER A 42 0.40 -15.22 -7.97
CA SER A 42 -1.06 -15.07 -8.12
C SER A 42 -1.75 -14.96 -6.77
N LYS A 43 -1.29 -15.74 -5.78
CA LYS A 43 -1.73 -15.64 -4.38
C LYS A 43 -1.30 -14.33 -3.75
N THR A 44 -0.06 -13.89 -3.95
CA THR A 44 0.42 -12.58 -3.48
C THR A 44 -0.40 -11.44 -4.08
N GLN A 45 -0.66 -11.49 -5.39
CA GLN A 45 -1.55 -10.53 -6.05
C GLN A 45 -2.93 -10.50 -5.37
N SER A 46 -3.59 -11.66 -5.26
CA SER A 46 -4.93 -11.78 -4.66
C SER A 46 -4.96 -11.30 -3.20
N LEU A 47 -3.88 -11.58 -2.45
CA LEU A 47 -3.70 -11.11 -1.09
C LEU A 47 -3.64 -9.59 -1.01
N LEU A 48 -2.82 -8.95 -1.84
CA LEU A 48 -2.68 -7.49 -1.88
C LEU A 48 -3.97 -6.81 -2.36
N SER A 49 -4.65 -7.39 -3.36
CA SER A 49 -5.98 -6.96 -3.81
C SER A 49 -6.98 -6.98 -2.66
N ALA A 50 -7.07 -8.10 -1.94
CA ALA A 50 -7.98 -8.24 -0.80
C ALA A 50 -7.61 -7.29 0.35
N LEU A 51 -6.31 -7.17 0.66
CA LEU A 51 -5.79 -6.29 1.71
C LEU A 51 -6.10 -4.82 1.41
N GLY A 52 -5.80 -4.36 0.20
CA GLY A 52 -6.11 -2.98 -0.21
C GLY A 52 -7.60 -2.68 -0.14
N ASN A 53 -8.45 -3.62 -0.57
CA ASN A 53 -9.90 -3.47 -0.45
C ASN A 53 -10.38 -3.43 1.00
N ALA A 54 -9.73 -4.15 1.93
CA ALA A 54 -10.06 -4.13 3.35
C ALA A 54 -9.55 -2.86 4.07
N MET A 55 -8.40 -2.31 3.65
CA MET A 55 -7.80 -1.11 4.25
C MET A 55 -8.46 0.19 3.77
N ARG A 56 -8.99 0.22 2.55
CA ARG A 56 -9.61 1.42 1.95
C ARG A 56 -10.67 2.09 2.84
N PRO A 57 -11.69 1.39 3.37
CA PRO A 57 -12.72 2.03 4.19
C PRO A 57 -12.14 2.66 5.47
N ALA A 58 -11.11 2.04 6.06
CA ALA A 58 -10.45 2.59 7.24
C ALA A 58 -9.71 3.89 6.92
N LEU A 59 -8.96 3.91 5.80
CA LEU A 59 -8.25 5.11 5.36
C LEU A 59 -9.21 6.22 4.92
N ALA A 60 -10.32 5.88 4.25
CA ALA A 60 -11.37 6.83 3.89
C ALA A 60 -12.02 7.45 5.13
N GLN A 61 -12.31 6.64 6.16
CA GLN A 61 -12.84 7.15 7.42
C GLN A 61 -11.85 8.09 8.14
N GLN A 62 -10.54 7.83 8.06
CA GLN A 62 -9.52 8.73 8.59
C GLN A 62 -9.43 10.03 7.77
N GLN A 63 -9.60 9.94 6.44
CA GLN A 63 -9.68 11.11 5.56
C GLN A 63 -10.86 12.01 5.93
N ASP A 64 -12.04 11.43 6.18
CA ASP A 64 -13.23 12.19 6.58
C ASP A 64 -13.07 12.86 7.96
N LYS A 65 -12.31 12.24 8.87
CA LYS A 65 -12.07 12.76 10.23
C LYS A 65 -10.98 13.82 10.31
N LEU A 66 -9.86 13.62 9.61
CA LEU A 66 -8.63 14.43 9.73
C LEU A 66 -8.45 15.38 8.53
N GLY A 67 -9.11 15.08 7.41
CA GLY A 67 -8.84 15.74 6.13
C GLY A 67 -7.54 15.26 5.48
N ASN A 68 -7.38 15.57 4.19
CA ASN A 68 -6.33 14.99 3.35
C ASN A 68 -4.92 15.25 3.88
N ARG A 69 -4.57 16.49 4.26
CA ARG A 69 -3.21 16.83 4.69
C ARG A 69 -2.78 16.08 5.95
N GLN A 70 -3.68 15.99 6.92
CA GLN A 70 -3.38 15.31 8.19
C GLN A 70 -3.28 13.80 7.99
N LEU A 71 -4.11 13.22 7.10
CA LEU A 71 -3.99 11.82 6.72
C LEU A 71 -2.67 11.55 5.99
N GLU A 72 -2.24 12.43 5.08
CA GLU A 72 -0.94 12.34 4.39
C GLU A 72 0.23 12.37 5.39
N ASP A 73 0.23 13.29 6.36
CA ASP A 73 1.23 13.36 7.42
C ASP A 73 1.26 12.09 8.29
N LEU A 74 0.07 11.56 8.58
CA LEU A 74 -0.09 10.35 9.39
C LEU A 74 0.41 9.11 8.60
N LEU A 75 0.11 9.02 7.31
CA LEU A 75 0.64 8.02 6.39
C LEU A 75 2.17 8.07 6.28
N ALA A 76 2.76 9.26 6.17
CA ALA A 76 4.22 9.41 6.12
C ALA A 76 4.89 8.84 7.38
N ARG A 77 4.26 9.04 8.54
CA ARG A 77 4.70 8.48 9.83
C ARG A 77 4.44 6.98 9.97
N ALA A 78 3.36 6.46 9.38
CA ALA A 78 2.98 5.05 9.49
C ALA A 78 3.68 4.16 8.43
N GLY A 79 4.01 4.71 7.26
CA GLY A 79 4.75 4.02 6.20
C GLY A 79 6.25 3.88 6.48
N THR A 80 6.78 4.73 7.36
CA THR A 80 8.08 4.50 7.99
C THR A 80 7.82 3.65 9.24
N ASN A 81 8.22 2.38 9.24
CA ASN A 81 7.94 1.38 10.29
C ASN A 81 8.53 1.73 11.70
N THR A 82 8.93 2.98 11.89
CA THR A 82 9.50 3.59 13.09
C THR A 82 8.46 4.20 14.03
N ASN A 83 7.20 4.37 13.62
CA ASN A 83 6.15 4.98 14.47
C ASN A 83 4.93 4.07 14.68
N ALA A 84 5.05 3.16 15.65
CA ALA A 84 3.98 2.23 16.04
C ALA A 84 2.68 2.95 16.46
N THR A 85 2.78 4.16 17.04
CA THR A 85 1.62 4.94 17.50
C THR A 85 0.79 5.46 16.33
N ALA A 86 1.42 5.98 15.27
CA ALA A 86 0.72 6.43 14.07
C ALA A 86 0.04 5.25 13.35
N PHE A 87 0.72 4.11 13.28
CA PHE A 87 0.16 2.88 12.73
C PHE A 87 -1.09 2.41 13.49
N GLN A 88 -1.03 2.35 14.82
CA GLN A 88 -2.16 1.94 15.67
C GLN A 88 -3.35 2.91 15.60
N ALA A 89 -3.10 4.20 15.33
CA ALA A 89 -4.15 5.20 15.16
C ALA A 89 -4.98 4.96 13.88
N ILE A 90 -4.36 4.52 12.78
CA ILE A 90 -5.09 4.13 11.56
C ILE A 90 -5.69 2.74 11.72
N PHE A 91 -4.88 1.78 12.19
CA PHE A 91 -5.20 0.37 12.24
C PHE A 91 -5.11 -0.15 13.68
N PRO A 92 -6.13 0.10 14.52
CA PRO A 92 -6.18 -0.47 15.86
C PRO A 92 -6.23 -2.01 15.79
N PRO A 93 -5.80 -2.73 16.86
CA PRO A 93 -5.73 -4.20 16.86
C PRO A 93 -7.04 -4.89 16.46
N GLN A 94 -8.19 -4.35 16.90
CA GLN A 94 -9.51 -4.85 16.53
C GLN A 94 -9.77 -4.75 15.02
N LEU A 95 -9.36 -3.65 14.39
CA LEU A 95 -9.49 -3.48 12.94
C LEU A 95 -8.52 -4.38 12.18
N GLN A 96 -7.30 -4.59 12.68
CA GLN A 96 -6.36 -5.55 12.09
C GLN A 96 -6.93 -6.97 12.07
N GLN A 97 -7.63 -7.39 13.14
CA GLN A 97 -8.33 -8.67 13.18
C GLN A 97 -9.47 -8.74 12.16
N GLN A 98 -10.26 -7.68 12.01
CA GLN A 98 -11.32 -7.60 11.00
C GLN A 98 -10.76 -7.66 9.57
N ILE A 99 -9.65 -6.96 9.31
CA ILE A 99 -8.92 -7.02 8.03
C ILE A 99 -8.44 -8.45 7.78
N ALA A 100 -7.80 -9.10 8.77
CA ALA A 100 -7.35 -10.49 8.65
C ALA A 100 -8.51 -11.43 8.30
N GLN A 101 -9.67 -11.30 8.95
CA GLN A 101 -10.85 -12.11 8.66
C GLN A 101 -11.39 -11.86 7.24
N GLY A 102 -11.54 -10.60 6.85
CA GLY A 102 -12.04 -10.23 5.51
C GLY A 102 -11.10 -10.67 4.39
N VAL A 103 -9.79 -10.53 4.59
CA VAL A 103 -8.76 -10.99 3.65
C VAL A 103 -8.75 -12.52 3.59
N SER A 104 -8.86 -13.20 4.73
CA SER A 104 -8.92 -14.67 4.80
C SER A 104 -10.06 -15.23 3.95
N GLN A 105 -11.27 -14.67 4.10
CA GLN A 105 -12.45 -15.10 3.35
C GLN A 105 -12.30 -14.92 1.83
N ARG A 106 -11.55 -13.91 1.39
CA ARG A 106 -11.34 -13.64 -0.06
C ARG A 106 -10.20 -14.43 -0.67
N THR A 107 -9.17 -14.73 0.11
CA THR A 107 -7.91 -15.30 -0.40
C THR A 107 -7.76 -16.79 -0.09
N GLY A 108 -8.56 -17.32 0.85
CA GLY A 108 -8.40 -18.66 1.40
C GLY A 108 -7.18 -18.80 2.32
N VAL A 109 -6.47 -17.71 2.62
CA VAL A 109 -5.32 -17.72 3.55
C VAL A 109 -5.84 -17.77 4.99
N SER A 110 -5.27 -18.65 5.81
CA SER A 110 -5.67 -18.79 7.22
C SER A 110 -5.45 -17.49 8.01
N PRO A 111 -6.36 -17.10 8.92
CA PRO A 111 -6.21 -15.90 9.74
C PRO A 111 -4.91 -15.89 10.56
N ASN A 112 -4.43 -17.05 11.02
CA ASN A 112 -3.17 -17.18 11.74
C ASN A 112 -1.96 -16.76 10.89
N ILE A 113 -1.94 -17.12 9.60
CA ILE A 113 -0.88 -16.70 8.68
C ILE A 113 -0.98 -15.20 8.45
N LEU A 114 -2.19 -14.67 8.23
CA LEU A 114 -2.43 -13.24 8.04
C LEU A 114 -1.97 -12.43 9.25
N GLN A 115 -2.25 -12.87 10.47
CA GLN A 115 -1.77 -12.23 11.69
C GLN A 115 -0.23 -12.17 11.77
N GLY A 116 0.46 -13.15 11.21
CA GLY A 116 1.93 -13.17 11.14
C GLY A 116 2.53 -12.22 10.10
N ILE A 117 1.81 -11.94 9.00
CA ILE A 117 2.35 -11.16 7.87
C ILE A 117 1.80 -9.73 7.77
N LEU A 118 0.60 -9.46 8.31
CA LEU A 118 -0.03 -8.13 8.29
C LEU A 118 0.82 -7.02 8.92
N PRO A 119 1.56 -7.26 10.03
CA PRO A 119 2.44 -6.23 10.60
C PRO A 119 3.53 -5.75 9.64
N THR A 120 3.89 -6.55 8.64
CA THR A 120 4.85 -6.18 7.58
C THR A 120 4.12 -5.64 6.35
N LEU A 121 3.05 -6.32 5.91
CA LEU A 121 2.34 -5.96 4.69
C LEU A 121 1.62 -4.62 4.78
N ILE A 122 0.99 -4.31 5.91
CA ILE A 122 0.24 -3.05 6.07
C ILE A 122 1.21 -1.87 5.94
N PRO A 123 2.33 -1.78 6.69
CA PRO A 123 3.32 -0.71 6.49
C PRO A 123 3.89 -0.64 5.07
N SER A 124 4.16 -1.79 4.41
CA SER A 124 4.62 -1.79 3.01
C SER A 124 3.60 -1.15 2.06
N VAL A 125 2.31 -1.46 2.24
CA VAL A 125 1.22 -0.85 1.47
C VAL A 125 1.09 0.65 1.77
N LEU A 126 1.17 1.03 3.04
CA LEU A 126 1.13 2.45 3.43
C LEU A 126 2.34 3.21 2.87
N GLY A 127 3.52 2.60 2.87
CA GLY A 127 4.72 3.14 2.25
C GLY A 127 4.53 3.35 0.75
N LEU A 128 3.91 2.40 0.05
CA LEU A 128 3.57 2.51 -1.37
C LEU A 128 2.61 3.69 -1.62
N LEU A 129 1.55 3.83 -0.84
CA LEU A 129 0.63 4.96 -0.93
C LEU A 129 1.33 6.29 -0.60
N ASN A 130 2.29 6.27 0.33
CA ASN A 130 3.06 7.44 0.72
C ASN A 130 4.06 7.88 -0.37
N MET A 131 4.38 7.06 -1.38
CA MET A 131 5.27 7.47 -2.46
C MET A 131 4.74 8.67 -3.24
N GLY A 132 3.42 8.84 -3.33
CA GLY A 132 2.80 10.00 -3.97
C GLY A 132 2.86 11.27 -3.11
N ALA A 133 3.36 11.20 -1.87
CA ALA A 133 3.48 12.38 -1.03
C ALA A 133 4.47 13.39 -1.63
N ASN A 134 4.19 14.67 -1.41
CA ASN A 134 5.06 15.75 -1.86
C ASN A 134 6.31 15.85 -0.99
N LYS A 135 7.43 16.24 -1.59
CA LYS A 135 8.64 16.57 -0.83
C LYS A 135 8.37 17.77 0.10
N PRO A 136 9.04 17.84 1.26
CA PRO A 136 8.98 19.02 2.12
C PRO A 136 9.25 20.30 1.31
N GLY A 137 8.36 21.29 1.42
CA GLY A 137 8.46 22.55 0.66
C GLY A 137 7.79 22.56 -0.72
N SER A 138 7.26 21.42 -1.21
CA SER A 138 6.44 21.38 -2.43
C SER A 138 4.96 21.53 -2.11
N ILE A 139 4.24 22.32 -2.92
CA ILE A 139 2.79 22.49 -2.81
C ILE A 139 2.12 21.44 -3.71
N GLY A 140 1.30 20.57 -3.14
CA GLY A 140 0.54 19.55 -3.86
C GLY A 140 -0.24 18.65 -2.90
N GLY A 141 -0.93 17.64 -3.45
CA GLY A 141 -1.51 16.53 -2.67
C GLY A 141 -0.87 15.19 -3.03
N ASN A 142 -1.28 14.12 -2.38
CA ASN A 142 -0.83 12.76 -2.68
C ASN A 142 -1.77 12.10 -3.72
N PRO A 143 -1.38 11.98 -5.01
CA PRO A 143 -2.23 11.39 -6.04
C PRO A 143 -2.44 9.89 -5.84
N LEU A 144 -1.49 9.16 -5.26
CA LEU A 144 -1.65 7.73 -4.97
C LEU A 144 -2.71 7.49 -3.91
N LEU A 145 -2.63 8.23 -2.81
CA LEU A 145 -3.65 8.17 -1.77
C LEU A 145 -5.01 8.59 -2.31
N SER A 146 -5.07 9.71 -3.04
CA SER A 146 -6.30 10.23 -3.61
C SER A 146 -6.95 9.24 -4.57
N SER A 147 -6.18 8.66 -5.50
CA SER A 147 -6.66 7.63 -6.42
C SER A 147 -7.07 6.36 -5.68
N PHE A 148 -6.34 5.94 -4.65
CA PHE A 148 -6.67 4.75 -3.88
C PHE A 148 -8.00 4.89 -3.12
N LEU A 149 -8.27 6.07 -2.57
CA LEU A 149 -9.50 6.38 -1.83
C LEU A 149 -10.67 6.68 -2.76
N ALA A 150 -10.42 7.31 -3.90
CA ALA A 150 -11.41 7.54 -4.96
C ALA A 150 -11.82 6.25 -5.71
N GLY A 151 -11.18 5.12 -5.41
CA GLY A 151 -11.39 3.84 -6.07
C GLY A 151 -12.81 3.32 -5.99
N ASP A 152 -13.64 3.76 -6.94
CA ASP A 152 -14.89 3.12 -7.32
C ASP A 152 -14.63 1.68 -7.78
N ARG A 153 -15.69 0.86 -7.78
CA ARG A 153 -15.72 -0.60 -8.03
C ARG A 153 -15.16 -1.08 -9.39
N ARG A 154 -14.36 -0.29 -10.12
CA ARG A 154 -13.83 -0.54 -11.47
C ARG A 154 -12.40 -1.10 -11.52
N GLY A 155 -11.83 -1.56 -10.40
CA GLY A 155 -10.58 -2.34 -10.39
C GLY A 155 -9.27 -1.57 -10.66
N ASN A 156 -9.34 -0.30 -11.08
CA ASN A 156 -8.15 0.50 -11.46
C ASN A 156 -7.27 0.94 -10.27
N THR A 157 -7.70 0.62 -9.04
CA THR A 157 -7.03 0.95 -7.78
C THR A 157 -6.66 -0.31 -6.99
N ASP A 158 -6.59 -1.45 -7.69
CA ASP A 158 -6.26 -2.73 -7.09
C ASP A 158 -4.75 -2.84 -6.81
N LEU A 159 -4.39 -3.05 -5.55
CA LEU A 159 -2.98 -3.13 -5.13
C LEU A 159 -2.27 -4.38 -5.66
N GLY A 160 -3.01 -5.45 -5.94
CA GLY A 160 -2.46 -6.64 -6.56
C GLY A 160 -2.02 -6.37 -8.00
N ASP A 161 -2.82 -5.62 -8.76
CA ASP A 161 -2.43 -5.20 -10.11
C ASP A 161 -1.25 -4.22 -10.07
N VAL A 162 -1.25 -3.25 -9.14
CA VAL A 162 -0.11 -2.34 -8.94
C VAL A 162 1.16 -3.13 -8.66
N PHE A 163 1.10 -4.13 -7.78
CA PHE A 163 2.23 -4.99 -7.46
C PHE A 163 2.70 -5.80 -8.66
N LYS A 164 1.78 -6.42 -9.42
CA LYS A 164 2.10 -7.14 -10.66
C LYS A 164 2.84 -6.24 -11.66
N PHE A 165 2.37 -5.01 -11.86
CA PHE A 165 3.02 -4.07 -12.77
C PHE A 165 4.35 -3.55 -12.22
N ALA A 166 4.46 -3.28 -10.92
CA ALA A 166 5.71 -2.91 -10.26
C ALA A 166 6.77 -4.01 -10.42
N HIS A 167 6.39 -5.27 -10.15
CA HIS A 167 7.27 -6.43 -10.32
C HIS A 167 7.72 -6.57 -11.79
N ARG A 168 6.83 -6.34 -12.76
CA ARG A 168 7.20 -6.34 -14.19
C ARG A 168 8.10 -5.17 -14.56
N PHE A 169 7.90 -3.99 -13.97
CA PHE A 169 8.74 -2.80 -14.22
C PHE A 169 10.16 -2.99 -13.68
N LEU A 170 10.28 -3.53 -12.46
CA LEU A 170 11.57 -3.78 -11.82
C LEU A 170 12.34 -4.92 -12.50
N ASN A 171 11.69 -6.05 -12.80
CA ASN A 171 12.35 -7.21 -13.42
C ASN A 171 12.44 -7.13 -14.95
N GLY A 172 11.62 -6.28 -15.57
CA GLY A 172 11.61 -6.05 -17.01
C GLY A 172 12.50 -4.91 -17.48
N SER A 173 13.21 -4.24 -16.55
CA SER A 173 14.23 -3.24 -16.91
C SER A 173 15.52 -3.97 -17.28
N PRO A 174 15.93 -4.03 -18.58
CA PRO A 174 17.29 -4.41 -18.88
C PRO A 174 18.21 -3.36 -18.25
N ALA A 175 19.20 -3.84 -17.50
CA ALA A 175 20.31 -3.02 -17.01
C ALA A 175 20.79 -2.10 -18.13
N ARG A 176 20.75 -0.78 -17.89
CA ARG A 176 21.48 0.21 -18.65
C ARG A 176 22.70 0.63 -17.87
#